data_AF-A0A1E3NQ48-F1
#
_entry.id   AF-A0A1E3NQ48-F1
#
_cell.length_a   1.000
_cell.length_b   1.000
_cell.length_c   1.000
_cell.angle_alpha   90.00
_cell.angle_beta   90.00
_cell.angle_gamma   90.00
#
_symmetry.space_group_name_H-M   'P 1'
#
loop_
_entity.id
_entity.type
_entity.pdbx_description
1 polymer ?
#
loop_
_entity_poly.entity_id
_entity_poly.type
_entity_poly.pdbx_seq_one_letter_code
_entity_poly.pdbx_strand_id
1 'polypeptide(L)'
;MTAAVRTLLLALVFFFCMDSILAVKLGMQIPPNPNGDNDLLTDIYLLHHEIYGMDDGSNNHQREDLAFQKKLERLNAKLQKIVTNYLISNSCLRYYLSDHINCSQIGTDPQTSESVMLAFKFDFSSDYQIDSRIQKLNLNVLDKNANTLRRINSINQESLRVLVDYPLTEKTPEFCNEQYFDVCFENLKHDKSWSSRPSTVEAMMEIEFGVEALSERYKQSTQLIDDIAHRLEKVGEELDAVVFQLQRNLETSEPALRNKNEDTLDKYMRLFILTFMIYLIANFGQMLWLYKYLKNHGLL
;
A
#
# COMPACT_ATOMS: atom_id res chain seq x y z
N MET A 1 -11.70 -13.63 -61.85
CA MET A 1 -11.72 -13.59 -60.37
C MET A 1 -13.07 -13.10 -59.91
N THR A 2 -13.85 -13.96 -59.27
CA THR A 2 -15.24 -13.72 -58.88
C THR A 2 -15.33 -12.70 -57.75
N ALA A 3 -16.46 -11.98 -57.66
CA ALA A 3 -16.71 -11.00 -56.60
C ALA A 3 -16.46 -11.58 -55.19
N ALA A 4 -16.74 -12.86 -54.98
CA ALA A 4 -16.44 -13.61 -53.77
C ALA A 4 -14.95 -13.63 -53.38
N VAL A 5 -14.04 -13.68 -54.35
CA VAL A 5 -12.59 -13.63 -54.08
C VAL A 5 -12.18 -12.22 -53.64
N ARG A 6 -12.82 -11.17 -54.15
CA ARG A 6 -12.57 -9.78 -53.70
C ARG A 6 -13.13 -9.52 -52.30
N THR A 7 -14.31 -10.03 -51.96
CA THR A 7 -14.85 -9.91 -50.60
C THR A 7 -14.04 -10.72 -49.59
N LEU A 8 -13.54 -11.90 -49.97
CA LEU A 8 -12.65 -12.70 -49.11
C LEU A 8 -11.30 -12.02 -48.89
N LEU A 9 -10.73 -11.37 -49.92
CA LEU A 9 -9.47 -10.63 -49.81
C LEU A 9 -9.65 -9.36 -48.96
N LEU A 10 -10.76 -8.64 -49.13
CA LEU A 10 -11.10 -7.49 -48.28
C LEU A 10 -11.34 -7.91 -46.83
N ALA A 11 -12.02 -9.04 -46.59
CA ALA A 11 -12.20 -9.58 -45.26
C ALA A 11 -10.88 -10.05 -44.64
N LEU A 12 -9.97 -10.67 -45.41
CA LEU A 12 -8.63 -11.05 -44.95
C LEU A 12 -7.76 -9.83 -44.63
N VAL A 13 -7.82 -8.75 -45.42
CA VAL A 13 -7.13 -7.49 -45.12
C VAL A 13 -7.76 -6.83 -43.87
N PHE A 14 -9.08 -6.87 -43.71
CA PHE A 14 -9.75 -6.38 -42.50
C PHE A 14 -9.40 -7.20 -41.25
N PHE A 15 -9.31 -8.54 -41.37
CA PHE A 15 -8.88 -9.42 -40.27
C PHE A 15 -7.39 -9.23 -39.94
N PHE A 16 -6.52 -8.99 -40.92
CA PHE A 16 -5.11 -8.66 -40.68
C PHE A 16 -4.92 -7.26 -40.05
N CYS A 17 -5.89 -6.35 -40.19
CA CYS A 17 -5.87 -5.04 -39.54
C CYS A 17 -6.36 -5.05 -38.09
N MET A 18 -7.00 -6.11 -37.61
CA MET A 18 -7.59 -6.17 -36.26
C MET A 18 -6.62 -6.63 -35.16
N ASP A 19 -5.42 -7.12 -35.49
CA ASP A 19 -4.42 -7.57 -34.50
C ASP A 19 -3.35 -6.50 -34.20
N SER A 20 -3.78 -5.28 -33.86
CA SER A 20 -2.82 -4.25 -33.42
C SER A 20 -2.49 -4.41 -31.93
N ILE A 21 -2.01 -5.59 -31.54
CA ILE A 21 -1.33 -5.79 -30.25
C ILE A 21 0.12 -5.40 -30.50
N LEU A 22 0.46 -4.13 -30.26
CA LEU A 22 1.81 -3.64 -30.45
C LEU A 22 2.61 -3.89 -29.17
N ALA A 23 3.29 -5.03 -29.10
CA ALA A 23 4.28 -5.27 -28.07
C ALA A 23 5.56 -4.47 -28.41
N VAL A 24 5.93 -3.49 -27.57
CA VAL A 24 7.14 -2.69 -27.76
C VAL A 24 8.26 -3.25 -26.90
N LYS A 25 9.35 -3.73 -27.54
CA LYS A 25 10.55 -4.20 -26.83
C LYS A 25 11.65 -3.15 -26.81
N LEU A 26 12.11 -2.77 -25.63
CA LEU A 26 13.19 -1.81 -25.42
C LEU A 26 14.27 -2.39 -24.48
N GLY A 27 15.54 -2.29 -24.87
CA GLY A 27 16.67 -2.57 -23.99
C GLY A 27 17.22 -1.27 -23.41
N MET A 28 17.46 -1.23 -22.11
CA MET A 28 18.08 -0.07 -21.45
C MET A 28 19.10 -0.50 -20.40
N GLN A 29 20.15 0.31 -20.25
CA GLN A 29 21.13 0.19 -19.17
C GLN A 29 20.79 1.23 -18.09
N ILE A 30 20.48 0.75 -16.88
CA ILE A 30 20.13 1.58 -15.73
C ILE A 30 21.40 1.80 -14.90
N PRO A 31 21.94 3.03 -14.89
CA PRO A 31 23.13 3.33 -14.11
C PRO A 31 22.81 3.27 -12.61
N PRO A 32 23.78 2.89 -11.77
CA PRO A 32 23.58 2.99 -10.33
C PRO A 32 23.43 4.44 -9.91
N ASN A 33 22.47 4.71 -9.03
CA ASN A 33 22.25 6.02 -8.43
C ASN A 33 23.29 6.26 -7.32
N PRO A 34 24.19 7.26 -7.48
CA PRO A 34 25.18 7.58 -6.47
C PRO A 34 24.61 8.32 -5.24
N ASN A 35 23.40 8.91 -5.36
CA ASN A 35 22.80 9.77 -4.34
C ASN A 35 21.46 9.18 -3.87
N GLY A 36 21.34 8.83 -2.59
CA GLY A 36 20.03 8.44 -2.06
C GLY A 36 19.05 9.62 -2.05
N ASP A 37 17.74 9.35 -2.07
CA ASP A 37 16.70 10.39 -2.00
C ASP A 37 16.85 11.31 -0.77
N ASN A 38 17.39 10.78 0.33
CA ASN A 38 17.70 11.54 1.53
C ASN A 38 18.87 12.51 1.35
N ASP A 39 19.84 12.18 0.49
CA ASP A 39 20.99 13.05 0.21
C ASP A 39 20.58 14.18 -0.74
N LEU A 40 19.70 13.91 -1.71
CA LEU A 40 19.05 14.96 -2.51
C LEU A 40 18.27 15.93 -1.63
N LEU A 41 17.42 15.43 -0.74
CA LEU A 41 16.66 16.28 0.18
C LEU A 41 17.60 17.11 1.05
N THR A 42 18.67 16.50 1.58
CA THR A 42 19.68 17.21 2.37
C THR A 42 20.38 18.31 1.57
N ASP A 43 20.78 18.03 0.33
CA ASP A 43 21.42 19.00 -0.56
C ASP A 43 20.46 20.14 -0.95
N ILE A 44 19.18 19.83 -1.23
CA ILE A 44 18.13 20.83 -1.47
C ILE A 44 17.91 21.68 -0.21
N TYR A 45 17.85 21.08 0.98
CA TYR A 45 17.71 21.81 2.24
C TYR A 45 18.91 22.72 2.52
N LEU A 46 20.14 22.26 2.23
CA LEU A 46 21.35 23.08 2.36
C LEU A 46 21.36 24.26 1.39
N LEU A 47 20.96 24.04 0.12
CA LEU A 47 20.81 25.12 -0.87
C LEU A 47 19.71 26.11 -0.45
N HIS A 48 18.60 25.61 0.06
CA HIS A 48 17.49 26.44 0.57
C HIS A 48 17.96 27.28 1.78
N HIS A 49 18.74 26.72 2.70
CA HIS A 49 19.32 27.48 3.81
C HIS A 49 20.34 28.52 3.31
N GLU A 50 21.13 28.20 2.28
CA GLU A 50 22.09 29.13 1.68
C GLU A 50 21.38 30.31 0.99
N ILE A 51 20.21 30.09 0.39
CA ILE A 51 19.36 31.14 -0.22
C ILE A 51 18.75 32.05 0.85
N TYR A 52 18.19 31.49 1.93
CA TYR A 52 17.59 32.29 3.01
C TYR A 52 18.63 33.11 3.79
N GLY A 53 19.86 32.62 3.88
CA GLY A 53 20.98 33.38 4.45
C GLY A 53 21.46 34.55 3.57
N MET A 54 20.85 34.82 2.42
CA MET A 54 21.18 35.97 1.56
C MET A 54 20.25 37.17 1.75
N ASP A 55 19.12 37.00 2.44
CA ASP A 55 18.12 38.05 2.64
C ASP A 55 18.43 38.95 3.85
N ASP A 56 19.51 38.64 4.59
CA ASP A 56 19.90 39.35 5.80
C ASP A 56 20.77 40.59 5.46
N GLY A 57 20.07 41.65 5.06
CA GLY A 57 20.41 43.05 5.29
C GLY A 57 21.76 43.57 4.77
N SER A 58 21.76 44.20 3.58
CA SER A 58 22.74 45.25 3.28
C SER A 58 22.17 46.34 2.37
N ASN A 59 22.19 47.57 2.87
CA ASN A 59 21.66 48.79 2.26
C ASN A 59 22.69 49.48 1.32
N ASN A 60 23.51 48.76 0.54
CA ASN A 60 24.53 49.36 -0.34
C ASN A 60 24.38 48.95 -1.83
N HIS A 61 23.41 49.62 -2.47
CA HIS A 61 22.81 49.36 -3.79
C HIS A 61 23.66 49.57 -5.05
N GLN A 62 24.87 49.02 -5.21
CA GLN A 62 25.41 48.89 -6.58
C GLN A 62 26.59 47.93 -6.75
N ARG A 63 27.43 47.75 -5.72
CA ARG A 63 28.54 46.78 -5.76
C ARG A 63 28.14 45.40 -5.23
N GLU A 64 27.10 45.35 -4.39
CA GLU A 64 26.54 44.10 -3.87
C GLU A 64 25.67 43.37 -4.90
N ASP A 65 25.01 44.08 -5.81
CA ASP A 65 24.13 43.48 -6.82
C ASP A 65 24.85 42.51 -7.77
N LEU A 66 26.06 42.85 -8.22
CA LEU A 66 26.84 41.98 -9.12
C LEU A 66 27.39 40.74 -8.39
N ALA A 67 27.76 40.90 -7.12
CA ALA A 67 28.25 39.79 -6.30
C ALA A 67 27.09 38.85 -5.92
N PHE A 68 25.93 39.42 -5.61
CA PHE A 68 24.68 38.70 -5.37
C PHE A 68 24.23 37.93 -6.62
N GLN A 69 24.19 38.57 -7.79
CA GLN A 69 23.86 37.91 -9.06
C GLN A 69 24.80 36.74 -9.37
N LYS A 70 26.12 36.93 -9.23
CA LYS A 70 27.09 35.83 -9.43
C LYS A 70 26.91 34.69 -8.43
N LYS A 71 26.51 34.98 -7.19
CA LYS A 71 26.24 33.96 -6.17
C LYS A 71 24.95 33.20 -6.51
N LEU A 72 23.90 33.90 -6.95
CA LEU A 72 22.64 33.32 -7.42
C LEU A 72 22.86 32.40 -8.62
N GLU A 73 23.64 32.83 -9.61
CA GLU A 73 24.00 32.00 -10.78
C GLU A 73 24.73 30.71 -10.38
N ARG A 74 25.66 30.79 -9.43
CA ARG A 74 26.37 29.60 -8.91
C ARG A 74 25.43 28.64 -8.19
N LEU A 75 24.48 29.16 -7.41
CA LEU A 75 23.45 28.37 -6.75
C LEU A 75 22.52 27.70 -7.74
N ASN A 76 22.08 28.43 -8.75
CA ASN A 76 21.23 27.87 -9.80
C ASN A 76 21.97 26.77 -10.59
N ALA A 77 23.26 26.97 -10.90
CA ALA A 77 24.09 25.95 -11.53
C ALA A 77 24.29 24.71 -10.65
N LYS A 78 24.47 24.88 -9.32
CA LYS A 78 24.54 23.76 -8.36
C LYS A 78 23.21 23.01 -8.31
N LEU A 79 22.09 23.72 -8.22
CA LEU A 79 20.75 23.14 -8.19
C LEU A 79 20.47 22.36 -9.48
N GLN A 80 20.71 22.97 -10.65
CA GLN A 80 20.59 22.29 -11.94
C GLN A 80 21.43 21.02 -11.97
N LYS A 81 22.70 21.08 -11.54
CA LYS A 81 23.57 19.90 -11.51
C LYS A 81 23.01 18.78 -10.62
N ILE A 82 22.52 19.12 -9.42
CA ILE A 82 21.94 18.15 -8.48
C ILE A 82 20.66 17.52 -9.07
N VAL A 83 19.77 18.36 -9.61
CA VAL A 83 18.53 17.91 -10.27
C VAL A 83 18.82 17.05 -11.49
N THR A 84 19.74 17.47 -12.36
CA THR A 84 20.15 16.70 -13.54
C THR A 84 20.77 15.35 -13.16
N ASN A 85 21.62 15.31 -12.14
CA ASN A 85 22.18 14.04 -11.65
C ASN A 85 21.10 13.12 -11.09
N TYR A 86 20.11 13.66 -10.38
CA TYR A 86 18.96 12.90 -9.91
C TYR A 86 18.09 12.39 -11.07
N LEU A 87 17.80 13.23 -12.07
CA LEU A 87 17.03 12.86 -13.26
C LEU A 87 17.74 11.80 -14.11
N ILE A 88 19.06 11.88 -14.25
CA ILE A 88 19.86 10.84 -14.94
C ILE A 88 19.80 9.53 -14.16
N SER A 89 19.82 9.59 -12.83
CA SER A 89 19.80 8.42 -11.95
C SER A 89 18.40 7.80 -11.78
N ASN A 90 17.35 8.54 -12.13
CA ASN A 90 15.97 8.08 -12.22
C ASN A 90 15.56 8.07 -13.69
N SER A 91 16.13 7.13 -14.43
CA SER A 91 15.87 6.97 -15.85
C SER A 91 14.40 6.60 -16.05
N CYS A 92 13.60 7.61 -16.39
CA CYS A 92 12.19 7.48 -16.74
C CYS A 92 12.04 7.46 -18.25
N LEU A 93 11.19 6.56 -18.73
CA LEU A 93 10.83 6.48 -20.13
C LEU A 93 9.35 6.82 -20.28
N ARG A 94 9.09 7.81 -21.12
CA ARG A 94 7.75 8.31 -21.40
C ARG A 94 7.12 7.57 -22.58
N TYR A 95 5.89 7.11 -22.38
CA TYR A 95 5.09 6.45 -23.40
C TYR A 95 3.76 7.18 -23.54
N TYR A 96 3.50 7.70 -24.73
CA TYR A 96 2.22 8.33 -25.05
C TYR A 96 1.20 7.25 -25.42
N LEU A 97 -0.02 7.35 -24.87
CA LEU A 97 -1.07 6.39 -25.21
C LEU A 97 -1.44 6.47 -26.70
N SER A 98 -1.48 7.68 -27.27
CA SER A 98 -1.77 7.92 -28.69
C SER A 98 -0.90 7.12 -29.67
N ASP A 99 0.32 6.79 -29.28
CA ASP A 99 1.30 6.14 -30.14
C ASP A 99 1.05 4.63 -30.23
N HIS A 100 0.24 4.09 -29.32
CA HIS A 100 0.11 2.65 -29.09
C HIS A 100 -1.35 2.16 -29.06
N ILE A 101 -2.31 3.04 -28.78
CA ILE A 101 -3.74 2.72 -28.81
C ILE A 101 -4.50 3.68 -29.72
N ASN A 102 -5.58 3.18 -30.33
CA ASN A 102 -6.42 4.01 -31.18
C ASN A 102 -7.39 4.86 -30.35
N CYS A 103 -6.95 6.05 -29.95
CA CYS A 103 -7.75 6.99 -29.15
C CYS A 103 -9.08 7.41 -29.83
N SER A 104 -9.23 7.27 -31.15
CA SER A 104 -10.48 7.63 -31.86
C SER A 104 -11.66 6.72 -31.53
N GLN A 105 -11.40 5.53 -30.99
CA GLN A 105 -12.44 4.55 -30.63
C GLN A 105 -12.89 4.68 -29.17
N ILE A 106 -12.20 5.51 -28.36
CA ILE A 106 -12.54 5.72 -26.95
C ILE A 106 -13.85 6.49 -26.85
N GLY A 107 -14.79 5.96 -26.05
CA GLY A 107 -16.11 6.55 -25.85
C GLY A 107 -17.15 6.19 -26.94
N THR A 108 -16.75 5.45 -27.98
CA THR A 108 -17.70 5.00 -29.04
C THR A 108 -18.45 3.72 -28.67
N ASP A 109 -17.85 2.86 -27.83
CA ASP A 109 -18.50 1.67 -27.29
C ASP A 109 -18.91 1.91 -25.82
N PRO A 110 -20.20 1.78 -25.46
CA PRO A 110 -20.65 1.88 -24.07
C PRO A 110 -20.03 0.84 -23.13
N GLN A 111 -19.38 -0.22 -23.64
CA GLN A 111 -18.64 -1.22 -22.85
C GLN A 111 -17.13 -0.95 -22.74
N THR A 112 -16.59 0.12 -23.34
CA THR A 112 -15.17 0.45 -23.16
C THR A 112 -14.87 0.71 -21.69
N SER A 113 -13.92 -0.08 -21.16
CA SER A 113 -13.42 -0.02 -19.79
C SER A 113 -13.02 1.41 -19.42
N GLU A 114 -13.24 1.79 -18.16
CA GLU A 114 -12.84 3.09 -17.61
C GLU A 114 -11.31 3.28 -17.55
N SER A 115 -10.57 2.23 -17.89
CA SER A 115 -9.12 2.19 -17.90
C SER A 115 -8.58 1.54 -19.18
N VAL A 116 -7.33 1.90 -19.49
CA VAL A 116 -6.48 1.17 -20.45
C VAL A 116 -5.59 0.25 -19.62
N MET A 117 -5.68 -1.05 -19.86
CA MET A 117 -4.75 -1.99 -19.22
C MET A 117 -3.41 -1.99 -19.96
N LEU A 118 -2.34 -1.82 -19.18
CA LEU A 118 -0.96 -1.86 -19.60
C LEU A 118 -0.31 -3.09 -18.96
N ALA A 119 0.26 -3.96 -19.78
CA ALA A 119 1.00 -5.12 -19.31
C ALA A 119 2.49 -4.96 -19.62
N PHE A 120 3.30 -4.99 -18.58
CA PHE A 120 4.75 -4.88 -18.69
C PHE A 120 5.37 -6.23 -18.37
N LYS A 121 6.35 -6.61 -19.18
CA LYS A 121 7.25 -7.70 -18.90
C LYS A 121 8.67 -7.16 -18.91
N PHE A 122 9.38 -7.37 -17.82
CA PHE A 122 10.77 -6.98 -17.66
C PHE A 122 11.60 -8.24 -17.55
N ASP A 123 12.54 -8.42 -18.47
CA ASP A 123 13.56 -9.46 -18.42
C ASP A 123 14.90 -8.79 -18.10
N PHE A 124 15.44 -9.07 -16.93
CA PHE A 124 16.77 -8.65 -16.52
C PHE A 124 17.81 -9.63 -17.07
N SER A 125 19.04 -9.16 -17.33
CA SER A 125 20.07 -10.01 -17.94
C SER A 125 20.33 -11.28 -17.12
N SER A 126 20.83 -12.35 -17.76
CA SER A 126 21.07 -13.65 -17.09
C SER A 126 22.12 -13.60 -15.97
N ASP A 127 22.91 -12.53 -15.90
CA ASP A 127 23.89 -12.29 -14.84
C ASP A 127 23.32 -11.39 -13.71
N TYR A 128 22.00 -11.19 -13.67
CA TYR A 128 21.30 -10.35 -12.70
C TYR A 128 21.33 -10.96 -11.30
N GLN A 129 22.40 -10.67 -10.56
CA GLN A 129 22.48 -10.88 -9.11
C GLN A 129 22.70 -9.55 -8.42
N ILE A 130 21.61 -8.89 -8.06
CA ILE A 130 21.69 -7.74 -7.16
C ILE A 130 21.99 -8.24 -5.74
N ASP A 131 23.16 -7.87 -5.22
CA ASP A 131 23.39 -7.96 -3.79
C ASP A 131 22.50 -6.91 -3.09
N SER A 132 21.42 -7.39 -2.49
CA SER A 132 20.43 -6.58 -1.77
C SER A 132 21.01 -5.81 -0.59
N ARG A 133 22.22 -6.17 -0.12
CA ARG A 133 22.97 -5.41 0.88
C ARG A 133 23.56 -4.15 0.27
N ILE A 134 24.02 -4.22 -0.98
CA ILE A 134 24.74 -3.13 -1.67
C ILE A 134 23.79 -2.19 -2.39
N GLN A 135 22.79 -2.71 -3.10
CA GLN A 135 21.87 -1.90 -3.89
C GLN A 135 20.44 -2.47 -3.92
N LYS A 136 19.47 -1.62 -4.28
CA LYS A 136 18.06 -1.99 -4.45
C LYS A 136 17.54 -1.39 -5.75
N LEU A 137 16.98 -2.25 -6.60
CA LEU A 137 16.27 -1.81 -7.80
C LEU A 137 14.79 -1.64 -7.49
N ASN A 138 14.24 -0.47 -7.79
CA ASN A 138 12.81 -0.20 -7.72
C ASN A 138 12.28 0.14 -9.12
N LEU A 139 11.00 -0.12 -9.32
CA LEU A 139 10.22 0.25 -10.49
C LEU A 139 9.05 1.12 -10.04
N ASN A 140 8.85 2.24 -10.73
CA ASN A 140 7.68 3.09 -10.61
C ASN A 140 7.03 3.28 -11.98
N VAL A 141 5.72 3.16 -12.04
CA VAL A 141 4.90 3.56 -13.20
C VAL A 141 4.05 4.74 -12.75
N LEU A 142 4.23 5.87 -13.43
CA LEU A 142 3.61 7.15 -13.09
C LEU A 142 2.68 7.61 -14.21
N ASP A 143 1.56 8.25 -13.86
CA ASP A 143 0.69 8.90 -14.84
C ASP A 143 1.23 10.28 -15.26
N LYS A 144 0.54 10.94 -16.19
CA LYS A 144 0.82 12.32 -16.65
C LYS A 144 0.91 13.35 -15.51
N ASN A 145 0.23 13.12 -14.40
CA ASN A 145 0.18 14.01 -13.24
C ASN A 145 1.21 13.60 -12.16
N ALA A 146 2.12 12.67 -12.47
CA ALA A 146 3.08 12.08 -11.55
C ALA A 146 2.46 11.29 -10.38
N ASN A 147 1.19 10.88 -10.49
CA ASN A 147 0.60 9.94 -9.55
C ASN A 147 1.20 8.55 -9.79
N THR A 148 1.49 7.84 -8.70
CA THR A 148 2.00 6.47 -8.79
C THR A 148 0.87 5.50 -9.11
N LEU A 149 0.88 4.97 -10.34
CA LEU A 149 -0.03 3.91 -10.76
C LEU A 149 0.41 2.55 -10.20
N ARG A 150 1.73 2.32 -10.14
CA ARG A 150 2.31 1.10 -9.56
C ARG A 150 3.72 1.36 -9.06
N ARG A 151 4.06 0.80 -7.91
CA ARG A 151 5.42 0.78 -7.35
C ARG A 151 5.80 -0.63 -6.94
N ILE A 152 6.99 -1.07 -7.34
CA ILE A 152 7.58 -2.33 -6.93
C ILE A 152 8.98 -2.04 -6.41
N ASN A 153 9.21 -2.35 -5.13
CA ASN A 153 10.47 -2.08 -4.46
C ASN A 153 11.31 -3.36 -4.39
N SER A 154 12.64 -3.20 -4.42
CA SER A 154 13.59 -4.29 -4.19
C SER A 154 13.41 -5.50 -5.12
N ILE A 155 13.38 -5.25 -6.43
CA ILE A 155 13.26 -6.28 -7.46
C ILE A 155 14.49 -7.20 -7.41
N ASN A 156 14.26 -8.48 -7.15
CA ASN A 156 15.30 -9.51 -7.04
C ASN A 156 15.09 -10.71 -7.98
N GLN A 157 14.12 -10.60 -8.88
CA GLN A 157 13.76 -11.66 -9.83
C GLN A 157 14.34 -11.34 -11.21
N GLU A 158 14.73 -12.38 -11.96
CA GLU A 158 15.25 -12.24 -13.34
C GLU A 158 14.17 -11.81 -14.34
N SER A 159 12.91 -12.13 -14.07
CA SER A 159 11.77 -11.70 -14.88
C SER A 159 10.66 -11.18 -13.98
N LEU A 160 10.11 -10.02 -14.32
CA LEU A 160 9.02 -9.37 -13.60
C LEU A 160 7.87 -9.09 -14.57
N ARG A 161 6.65 -9.46 -14.19
CA ARG A 161 5.43 -9.11 -14.94
C ARG A 161 4.59 -8.16 -14.10
N VAL A 162 4.14 -7.07 -14.70
CA VAL A 162 3.39 -6.01 -14.03
C VAL A 162 2.17 -5.67 -14.86
N LEU A 163 1.00 -5.66 -14.22
CA LEU A 163 -0.23 -5.16 -14.82
C LEU A 163 -0.57 -3.82 -14.16
N VAL A 164 -0.96 -2.85 -14.96
CA VAL A 164 -1.33 -1.50 -14.52
C VAL A 164 -2.58 -1.07 -15.26
N ASP A 165 -3.57 -0.61 -14.52
CA ASP A 165 -4.76 0.04 -15.07
C ASP A 165 -4.49 1.55 -15.16
N TYR A 166 -4.39 2.09 -16.38
CA TYR A 166 -4.28 3.53 -16.59
C TYR A 166 -5.68 4.15 -16.62
N PRO A 167 -6.03 5.04 -15.68
CA PRO A 167 -7.37 5.61 -15.61
C PRO A 167 -7.63 6.58 -16.76
N LEU A 168 -8.76 6.42 -17.45
CA LEU A 168 -9.27 7.40 -18.41
C LEU A 168 -10.43 8.16 -17.77
N THR A 169 -10.13 9.30 -17.14
CA THR A 169 -11.14 10.12 -16.48
C THR A 169 -12.14 10.73 -17.46
N GLU A 170 -11.70 11.02 -18.69
CA GLU A 170 -12.56 11.50 -19.77
C GLU A 170 -12.48 10.56 -20.98
N LYS A 171 -13.65 10.19 -21.51
CA LYS A 171 -13.78 9.29 -22.67
C LYS A 171 -13.83 10.07 -23.97
N THR A 172 -12.89 11.00 -24.17
CA THR A 172 -12.76 11.77 -25.40
C THR A 172 -11.45 11.43 -26.12
N PRO A 173 -11.43 11.37 -27.46
CA PRO A 173 -10.21 11.16 -28.22
C PRO A 173 -9.13 12.20 -27.93
N GLU A 174 -9.53 13.47 -27.75
CA GLU A 174 -8.64 14.57 -27.42
C GLU A 174 -7.94 14.34 -26.08
N PHE A 175 -8.69 13.93 -25.05
CA PHE A 175 -8.11 13.64 -23.74
C PHE A 175 -7.11 12.49 -23.82
N CYS A 176 -7.46 11.39 -24.49
CA CYS A 176 -6.57 10.23 -24.66
C CYS A 176 -5.28 10.59 -25.40
N ASN A 177 -5.36 11.43 -26.43
CA ASN A 177 -4.20 11.79 -27.24
C ASN A 177 -3.12 12.53 -26.44
N GLU A 178 -3.50 13.19 -25.35
CA GLU A 178 -2.55 13.89 -24.50
C GLU A 178 -2.09 13.07 -23.28
N GLN A 179 -2.59 11.84 -23.12
CA GLN A 179 -2.20 10.98 -22.00
C GLN A 179 -0.87 10.30 -22.27
N TYR A 180 -0.07 10.20 -21.22
CA TYR A 180 1.17 9.45 -21.22
C TYR A 180 1.43 8.89 -19.83
N PHE A 181 2.28 7.88 -19.77
CA PHE A 181 2.82 7.38 -18.51
C PHE A 181 4.34 7.29 -18.59
N ASP A 182 4.97 7.40 -17.43
CA ASP A 182 6.41 7.31 -17.28
C ASP A 182 6.75 6.00 -16.53
N VAL A 183 7.65 5.20 -17.12
CA VAL A 183 8.21 3.99 -16.49
C VAL A 183 9.61 4.34 -15.99
N CYS A 184 9.78 4.36 -14.68
CA CYS A 184 11.02 4.79 -14.02
C CYS A 184 11.67 3.62 -13.27
N PHE A 185 12.97 3.48 -13.45
CA PHE A 185 13.79 2.59 -12.63
C PHE A 185 14.71 3.37 -11.70
N GLU A 186 14.77 2.93 -10.45
CA GLU A 186 15.66 3.50 -9.43
C GLU A 186 16.64 2.42 -8.99
N ASN A 187 17.92 2.56 -9.33
CA ASN A 187 18.96 1.64 -8.85
C ASN A 187 19.70 2.27 -7.67
N LEU A 188 19.14 2.14 -6.47
CA LEU A 188 19.60 2.84 -5.27
C LEU A 188 20.76 2.09 -4.60
N LYS A 189 21.86 2.79 -4.31
CA LYS A 189 22.90 2.27 -3.40
C LYS A 189 22.34 2.19 -1.98
N HIS A 190 22.25 0.98 -1.44
CA HIS A 190 21.74 0.72 -0.10
C HIS A 190 22.85 0.71 0.97
N ASP A 191 24.03 0.16 0.63
CA ASP A 191 25.17 0.17 1.54
C ASP A 191 25.86 1.53 1.55
N LYS A 192 26.05 2.10 2.74
CA LYS A 192 26.72 3.39 2.93
C LYS A 192 28.25 3.28 2.97
N SER A 193 28.82 2.08 2.87
CA SER A 193 30.27 1.90 2.86
C SER A 193 30.91 2.54 1.61
N TRP A 194 32.10 3.12 1.79
CA TRP A 194 32.88 3.72 0.69
C TRP A 194 33.43 2.66 -0.29
N SER A 195 33.54 1.41 0.17
CA SER A 195 34.05 0.28 -0.61
C SER A 195 33.02 -0.39 -1.51
N SER A 196 31.73 -0.24 -1.21
CA SER A 196 30.68 -0.87 -2.02
C SER A 196 30.44 -0.09 -3.31
N ARG A 197 30.43 -0.84 -4.42
CA ARG A 197 30.19 -0.31 -5.76
C ARG A 197 28.93 -0.98 -6.32
N PRO A 198 27.83 -0.23 -6.47
CA PRO A 198 26.65 -0.74 -7.12
C PRO A 198 26.94 -1.07 -8.60
N SER A 199 26.36 -2.15 -9.11
CA SER A 199 26.45 -2.58 -10.50
C SER A 199 25.36 -1.91 -11.34
N THR A 200 25.67 -1.65 -12.61
CA THR A 200 24.67 -1.28 -13.61
C THR A 200 23.74 -2.45 -13.87
N VAL A 201 22.46 -2.17 -14.08
CA VAL A 201 21.46 -3.19 -14.40
C VAL A 201 21.05 -3.04 -15.85
N GLU A 202 21.08 -4.14 -16.60
CA GLU A 202 20.50 -4.21 -17.94
C GLU A 202 19.11 -4.84 -17.86
N ALA A 203 18.13 -4.15 -18.42
CA ALA A 203 16.75 -4.61 -18.45
C ALA A 203 16.22 -4.51 -19.88
N MET A 204 15.53 -5.57 -20.31
CA MET A 204 14.66 -5.54 -21.48
C MET A 204 13.23 -5.41 -21.00
N MET A 205 12.53 -4.39 -21.48
CA MET A 205 11.11 -4.20 -21.22
C MET A 205 10.32 -4.52 -22.48
N GLU A 206 9.24 -5.25 -22.31
CA GLU A 206 8.19 -5.48 -23.29
C GLU A 206 6.89 -4.90 -22.73
N ILE A 207 6.22 -4.04 -23.50
CA ILE A 207 4.95 -3.40 -23.11
C ILE A 207 3.87 -3.86 -24.08
N GLU A 208 2.80 -4.43 -23.55
CA GLU A 208 1.58 -4.76 -24.28
C GLU A 208 0.45 -3.82 -23.85
N PHE A 209 -0.33 -3.35 -24.82
CA PHE A 209 -1.41 -2.39 -24.64
C PHE A 209 -2.75 -3.02 -24.97
N GLY A 210 -3.73 -2.84 -24.09
CA GLY A 210 -5.09 -3.32 -24.34
C GLY A 210 -5.22 -4.83 -24.20
N VAL A 211 -6.40 -5.29 -23.78
CA VAL A 211 -6.57 -6.69 -23.41
C VAL A 211 -8.02 -7.15 -23.59
N GLU A 212 -8.44 -7.40 -24.83
CA GLU A 212 -9.74 -8.05 -25.04
C GLU A 212 -9.75 -9.51 -24.55
N ALA A 213 -8.58 -10.17 -24.38
CA ALA A 213 -8.50 -11.58 -23.98
C ALA A 213 -8.31 -11.88 -22.47
N LEU A 214 -7.83 -10.94 -21.64
CA LEU A 214 -7.89 -11.04 -20.16
C LEU A 214 -9.09 -10.31 -19.55
N SER A 215 -9.79 -9.44 -20.28
CA SER A 215 -10.96 -8.71 -19.77
C SER A 215 -12.03 -9.64 -19.17
N GLU A 216 -12.31 -10.80 -19.78
CA GLU A 216 -13.30 -11.75 -19.23
C GLU A 216 -12.82 -12.45 -17.96
N ARG A 217 -11.59 -12.98 -17.94
CA ARG A 217 -11.04 -13.65 -16.74
C ARG A 217 -10.82 -12.67 -15.60
N TYR A 218 -10.45 -11.44 -15.93
CA TYR A 218 -10.26 -10.37 -14.96
C TYR A 218 -11.61 -9.84 -14.47
N LYS A 219 -12.61 -9.60 -15.33
CA LYS A 219 -13.99 -9.33 -14.88
C LYS A 219 -14.54 -10.44 -13.98
N GLN A 220 -14.31 -11.70 -14.32
CA GLN A 220 -14.67 -12.84 -13.47
C GLN A 220 -13.90 -12.84 -12.14
N SER A 221 -12.61 -12.50 -12.15
CA SER A 221 -11.79 -12.41 -10.93
C SER A 221 -12.16 -11.20 -10.06
N THR A 222 -12.50 -10.06 -10.66
CA THR A 222 -12.97 -8.86 -9.96
C THR A 222 -14.35 -9.12 -9.37
N GLN A 223 -15.25 -9.79 -10.10
CA GLN A 223 -16.53 -10.25 -9.56
C GLN A 223 -16.35 -11.21 -8.37
N LEU A 224 -15.39 -12.14 -8.46
CA LEU A 224 -15.05 -13.02 -7.33
C LEU A 224 -14.51 -12.23 -6.13
N ILE A 225 -13.72 -11.19 -6.36
CA ILE A 225 -13.20 -10.32 -5.29
C ILE A 225 -14.32 -9.49 -4.67
N ASP A 226 -15.24 -8.95 -5.46
CA ASP A 226 -16.42 -8.23 -4.96
C ASP A 226 -17.34 -9.16 -4.15
N ASP A 227 -17.56 -10.39 -4.63
CA ASP A 227 -18.31 -11.41 -3.88
C ASP A 227 -17.62 -11.76 -2.55
N ILE A 228 -16.28 -11.81 -2.52
CA ILE A 228 -15.50 -12.01 -1.30
C ILE A 228 -15.62 -10.79 -0.38
N ALA A 229 -15.56 -9.57 -0.92
CA ALA A 229 -15.71 -8.34 -0.15
C ALA A 229 -17.10 -8.26 0.50
N HIS A 230 -18.16 -8.58 -0.24
CA HIS A 230 -19.52 -8.63 0.31
C HIS A 230 -19.70 -9.76 1.33
N ARG A 231 -19.05 -10.92 1.12
CA ARG A 231 -19.03 -11.98 2.14
C ARG A 231 -18.29 -11.54 3.40
N LEU A 232 -17.19 -10.81 3.27
CA LEU A 232 -16.44 -10.27 4.41
C LEU A 232 -17.25 -9.20 5.16
N GLU A 233 -17.98 -8.35 4.45
CA GLU A 233 -18.91 -7.38 5.03
C GLU A 233 -20.01 -8.10 5.83
N LYS A 234 -20.63 -9.13 5.24
CA LYS A 234 -21.63 -9.96 5.92
C LYS A 234 -21.08 -10.71 7.14
N VAL A 235 -19.84 -11.21 7.06
CA VAL A 235 -19.14 -11.80 8.21
C VAL A 235 -18.88 -10.75 9.29
N GLY A 236 -18.60 -9.50 8.91
CA GLY A 236 -18.52 -8.36 9.84
C GLY A 236 -19.84 -8.13 10.58
N GLU A 237 -20.96 -8.09 9.85
CA GLU A 237 -22.29 -7.94 10.44
C GLU A 237 -22.68 -9.11 11.36
N GLU A 238 -22.36 -10.36 10.98
CA GLU A 238 -22.60 -11.54 11.82
C GLU A 238 -21.72 -11.53 13.08
N LEU A 239 -20.47 -11.07 12.98
CA LEU A 239 -19.57 -10.91 14.11
C LEU A 239 -20.09 -9.86 15.09
N ASP A 240 -20.56 -8.71 14.58
CA ASP A 240 -21.17 -7.66 15.40
C ASP A 240 -22.43 -8.15 16.11
N ALA A 241 -23.25 -8.98 15.44
CA ALA A 241 -24.43 -9.60 16.06
C ALA A 241 -24.04 -10.56 17.20
N VAL A 242 -22.97 -11.35 17.02
CA VAL A 242 -22.45 -12.26 18.06
C VAL A 242 -21.90 -11.47 19.25
N VAL A 243 -21.15 -10.39 18.99
CA VAL A 243 -20.62 -9.49 20.05
C VAL A 243 -21.78 -8.86 20.83
N PHE A 244 -22.80 -8.35 20.13
CA PHE A 244 -23.98 -7.78 20.75
C PHE A 244 -24.74 -8.81 21.61
N GLN A 245 -24.87 -10.05 21.11
CA GLN A 245 -25.51 -11.14 21.84
C GLN A 245 -24.72 -11.55 23.09
N LEU A 246 -23.39 -11.60 23.00
CA LEU A 246 -22.49 -11.85 24.13
C LEU A 246 -22.62 -10.75 25.19
N GLN A 247 -22.63 -9.48 24.77
CA GLN A 247 -22.76 -8.35 25.68
C GLN A 247 -24.12 -8.38 26.39
N ARG A 248 -25.21 -8.65 25.67
CA ARG A 248 -26.55 -8.81 26.25
C ARG A 248 -26.65 -10.01 27.19
N ASN A 249 -26.00 -11.13 26.84
CA ASN A 249 -25.93 -12.30 27.70
C ASN A 249 -25.13 -11.99 28.96
N LEU A 250 -24.03 -11.26 28.88
CA LEU A 250 -23.27 -10.81 30.04
C LEU A 250 -24.09 -9.87 30.94
N GLU A 251 -24.79 -8.90 30.37
CA GLU A 251 -25.66 -7.97 31.11
C GLU A 251 -26.82 -8.65 31.84
N THR A 252 -27.31 -9.77 31.32
CA THR A 252 -28.43 -10.51 31.92
C THR A 252 -27.98 -11.63 32.86
N SER A 253 -26.90 -12.33 32.52
CA SER A 253 -26.40 -13.46 33.29
C SER A 253 -25.54 -13.05 34.49
N GLU A 254 -24.76 -11.97 34.41
CA GLU A 254 -23.96 -11.46 35.54
C GLU A 254 -24.83 -11.14 36.76
N PRO A 255 -25.91 -10.34 36.65
CA PRO A 255 -26.72 -10.03 37.83
C PRO A 255 -27.48 -11.25 38.33
N ALA A 256 -27.90 -12.17 37.45
CA ALA A 256 -28.57 -13.40 37.87
C ALA A 256 -27.64 -14.34 38.65
N LEU A 257 -26.39 -14.49 38.20
CA LEU A 257 -25.38 -15.30 38.88
C LEU A 257 -24.92 -14.63 40.18
N ARG A 258 -24.74 -13.31 40.17
CA ARG A 258 -24.40 -12.53 41.37
C ARG A 258 -25.48 -12.67 42.44
N ASN A 259 -26.75 -12.43 42.08
CA ASN A 259 -27.88 -12.54 43.01
C ASN A 259 -28.02 -13.97 43.55
N LYS A 260 -27.77 -15.00 42.72
CA LYS A 260 -27.81 -16.40 43.17
C LYS A 260 -26.67 -16.73 44.15
N ASN A 261 -25.48 -16.18 43.92
CA ASN A 261 -24.36 -16.31 44.85
C ASN A 261 -24.64 -15.59 46.17
N GLU A 262 -25.17 -14.36 46.13
CA GLU A 262 -25.54 -13.59 47.31
C GLU A 262 -26.65 -14.28 48.12
N ASP A 263 -27.68 -14.81 47.47
CA ASP A 263 -28.76 -15.56 48.13
C ASP A 263 -28.26 -16.88 48.74
N THR A 264 -27.34 -17.57 48.05
CA THR A 264 -26.71 -18.78 48.59
C THR A 264 -25.88 -18.46 49.82
N LEU A 265 -25.07 -17.40 49.78
CA LEU A 265 -24.27 -16.95 50.91
C LEU A 265 -25.15 -16.54 52.10
N ASP A 266 -26.21 -15.79 51.88
CA ASP A 266 -27.13 -15.36 52.94
C ASP A 266 -27.83 -16.55 53.61
N LYS A 267 -28.26 -17.55 52.84
CA LYS A 267 -28.84 -18.80 53.37
C LYS A 267 -27.84 -19.57 54.24
N TYR A 268 -26.60 -19.72 53.79
CA TYR A 268 -25.54 -20.36 54.59
C TYR A 268 -25.23 -19.58 55.86
N MET A 269 -25.17 -18.25 55.79
CA MET A 269 -24.94 -17.39 56.96
C MET A 269 -26.05 -17.52 58.00
N ARG A 270 -27.32 -17.52 57.58
CA ARG A 270 -28.46 -17.74 58.49
C ARG A 270 -28.40 -19.12 59.17
N LEU A 271 -28.06 -20.17 58.42
CA LEU A 271 -27.92 -21.52 58.95
C LEU A 271 -26.77 -21.63 59.96
N PHE A 272 -25.64 -20.97 59.65
CA PHE A 272 -24.49 -20.90 60.54
C PHE A 272 -24.83 -20.20 61.86
N ILE A 273 -25.49 -19.03 61.80
CA ILE A 273 -25.93 -18.29 62.99
C ILE A 273 -26.86 -19.15 63.85
N LEU A 274 -27.82 -19.86 63.24
CA LEU A 274 -28.75 -20.71 63.97
C LEU A 274 -28.04 -21.88 64.67
N THR A 275 -27.11 -22.53 63.98
CA THR A 275 -26.30 -23.63 64.54
C THR A 275 -25.42 -23.14 65.69
N PHE A 276 -24.82 -21.96 65.55
CA PHE A 276 -24.00 -21.33 66.57
C PHE A 276 -24.82 -20.98 67.84
N MET A 277 -26.05 -20.47 67.67
CA MET A 277 -26.95 -20.18 68.79
C MET A 277 -27.35 -21.45 69.55
N ILE A 278 -27.66 -22.55 68.85
CA ILE A 278 -27.94 -23.84 69.49
C ILE A 278 -26.73 -24.32 70.29
N TYR A 279 -25.52 -24.20 69.72
CA TYR A 279 -24.28 -24.56 70.39
C TYR A 279 -24.07 -23.74 71.68
N LEU A 280 -24.30 -22.42 71.65
CA LEU A 280 -24.20 -21.57 72.83
C LEU A 280 -25.20 -21.98 73.93
N ILE A 281 -26.46 -22.23 73.55
CA ILE A 281 -27.50 -22.66 74.52
C ILE A 281 -27.12 -24.00 75.15
N ALA A 282 -26.63 -24.96 74.35
CA ALA A 282 -26.20 -26.26 74.85
C ALA A 282 -25.04 -26.13 75.84
N ASN A 283 -24.03 -25.31 75.53
CA ASN A 283 -22.91 -25.05 76.45
C ASN A 283 -23.38 -24.37 77.74
N PHE A 284 -24.28 -23.39 77.65
CA PHE A 284 -24.85 -22.74 78.84
C PHE A 284 -25.63 -23.74 79.71
N GLY A 285 -26.41 -24.62 79.09
CA GLY A 285 -27.12 -25.70 79.76
C GLY A 285 -26.17 -26.69 80.45
N GLN A 286 -25.09 -27.09 79.78
CA GLN A 286 -24.05 -27.95 80.34
C GLN A 286 -23.35 -27.29 81.54
N MET A 287 -23.02 -26.00 81.44
CA MET A 287 -22.41 -25.24 82.55
C MET A 287 -23.37 -25.09 83.73
N LEU A 288 -24.65 -24.80 83.49
CA LEU A 288 -25.67 -24.73 84.54
C LEU A 288 -25.91 -26.08 85.22
N TRP A 289 -25.95 -27.16 84.44
CA TRP A 289 -26.06 -28.52 84.96
C TRP A 289 -24.84 -28.87 85.82
N LEU A 290 -23.63 -28.60 85.32
CA LEU A 290 -22.37 -28.84 86.03
C LEU A 290 -22.32 -28.04 87.34
N TYR A 291 -22.71 -26.76 87.32
CA TYR A 291 -22.79 -25.92 88.50
C TYR A 291 -23.76 -26.50 89.54
N LYS A 292 -24.98 -26.90 89.13
CA LYS A 292 -25.95 -27.53 90.04
C LYS A 292 -25.45 -28.87 90.58
N TYR A 293 -24.80 -29.67 89.74
CA TYR A 293 -24.23 -30.97 90.12
C TYR A 293 -23.14 -30.81 91.19
N LEU A 294 -22.18 -29.91 90.96
CA LEU A 294 -21.11 -29.62 91.91
C LEU A 294 -21.67 -29.08 93.24
N LYS A 295 -22.66 -28.18 93.18
CA LYS A 295 -23.32 -27.62 94.37
C LYS A 295 -24.07 -28.68 95.18
N ASN A 296 -24.84 -29.56 94.53
CA ASN A 296 -25.61 -30.60 95.21
C ASN A 296 -24.73 -31.70 95.84
N HIS A 297 -23.51 -31.88 95.35
CA HIS A 297 -22.55 -32.85 95.89
C HIS A 297 -21.47 -32.24 96.78
N GLY A 298 -21.59 -30.96 97.16
CA GLY A 298 -20.68 -30.30 98.10
C GLY A 298 -19.25 -30.13 97.58
N LEU A 299 -19.08 -30.14 96.25
CA LEU A 299 -17.79 -29.96 95.57
C LEU A 299 -17.54 -28.49 95.18
N LEU A 300 -18.47 -27.60 95.51
CA LEU A 300 -18.46 -26.17 95.19
C LEU A 300 -18.68 -25.31 96.44
#